data_AF-A0A7N2MD32-F1
#
_entry.id   AF-A0A7N2MD32-F1
#
_cell.length_a   1.000
_cell.length_b   1.000
_cell.length_c   1.000
_cell.angle_alpha   90.00
_cell.angle_beta   90.00
_cell.angle_gamma   90.00
#
_symmetry.space_group_name_H-M   'P 1'
#
loop_
_entity.id
_entity.type
_entity.pdbx_description
1 polymer ?
#
loop_
_entity_poly.entity_id
_entity_poly.type
_entity_poly.pdbx_seq_one_letter_code
_entity_poly.pdbx_strand_id
1 'polypeptide(L)'
;MRMCSGWRRFLFCLPLIFFLPLLLSVLELHQNSTLGYPPKKQSKKSDHLVLGPAAGQGLPNRLQCEGIKALNQTHFSTSSHTSRSRENIAFVTVFTIYNSSLNVNVNVNDRSSNLVNVGNASYSKVERSMAILNIFINFIQVTMPQSNVIILTDPASDLHMHRNRVTIHPIQGEYSRDKLMLQRIRSYIAFLDTRLEELSHREGHITHYIFTDSDISVVDDLGQIFQEYPNFHLALTFRNNKEQPLNSGFIAVRGTSDGILRAKAFLQEVLKVYNLKYMRASRMLGDQLALAWVVKSDPSFDTRKFTKPQAFVEKIGGASVLFLPCAIYNWTPPEGAGQFHGMPLDVKVVHFKGSRKRLMLESWNFFSSSANISDMLCLILSSGRTKYDF
;
A
#
# COMPACT_ATOMS: atom_id res chain seq x y z
N MET A 1 -58.96 -52.23 23.22
CA MET A 1 -57.53 -52.38 23.56
C MET A 1 -56.71 -51.43 22.70
N ARG A 2 -56.06 -50.45 23.35
CA ARG A 2 -55.18 -49.45 22.75
C ARG A 2 -53.80 -50.06 22.52
N MET A 3 -53.18 -49.83 21.35
CA MET A 3 -51.72 -49.65 21.22
C MET A 3 -51.33 -49.21 19.80
N CYS A 4 -51.38 -47.90 19.57
CA CYS A 4 -50.49 -47.20 18.63
C CYS A 4 -49.46 -46.45 19.49
N SER A 5 -48.25 -46.97 19.69
CA SER A 5 -47.18 -46.16 20.34
C SER A 5 -45.73 -46.55 20.02
N GLY A 6 -45.46 -47.24 18.90
CA GLY A 6 -44.08 -47.61 18.54
C GLY A 6 -43.35 -46.58 17.66
N TRP A 7 -44.04 -45.97 16.70
CA TRP A 7 -43.34 -45.30 15.58
C TRP A 7 -43.10 -43.79 15.76
N ARG A 8 -43.92 -43.10 16.57
CA ARG A 8 -43.71 -41.66 16.85
C ARG A 8 -42.46 -41.40 17.70
N ARG A 9 -42.00 -42.34 18.53
CA ARG A 9 -40.79 -42.15 19.35
C ARG A 9 -39.52 -42.14 18.50
N PHE A 10 -39.46 -42.93 17.43
CA PHE A 10 -38.29 -42.95 16.53
C PHE A 10 -38.11 -41.65 15.72
N LEU A 11 -39.21 -41.01 15.30
CA LEU A 11 -39.18 -39.74 14.56
C LEU A 11 -38.72 -38.55 15.42
N PHE A 12 -38.97 -38.59 16.75
CA PHE A 12 -38.46 -37.56 17.67
C PHE A 12 -37.02 -37.83 18.13
N CYS A 13 -36.56 -39.08 18.12
CA CYS A 13 -35.19 -39.43 18.50
C CYS A 13 -34.17 -39.24 17.35
N LEU A 14 -34.58 -39.33 16.09
CA LEU A 14 -33.68 -39.17 14.94
C LEU A 14 -32.99 -37.79 14.89
N PRO A 15 -33.69 -36.66 15.07
CA PRO A 15 -33.04 -35.35 15.12
C PRO A 15 -32.06 -35.26 16.29
N LEU A 16 -32.41 -35.82 17.46
CA LEU A 16 -31.52 -35.87 18.62
C LEU A 16 -30.22 -36.62 18.31
N ILE A 17 -30.26 -37.73 17.58
CA ILE A 17 -29.06 -38.50 17.22
C ILE A 17 -28.14 -37.71 16.26
N PHE A 18 -28.67 -36.83 15.41
CA PHE A 18 -27.85 -36.00 14.50
C PHE A 18 -27.44 -34.64 15.11
N PHE A 19 -28.28 -34.03 15.94
CA PHE A 19 -28.01 -32.72 16.54
C PHE A 19 -27.22 -32.81 17.85
N LEU A 20 -27.32 -33.90 18.62
CA LEU A 20 -26.57 -34.05 19.88
C LEU A 20 -25.05 -34.16 19.64
N PRO A 21 -24.53 -34.88 18.63
CA PRO A 21 -23.09 -34.86 18.30
C PRO A 21 -22.64 -33.48 17.80
N LEU A 22 -23.49 -32.76 17.08
CA LEU A 22 -23.20 -31.41 16.58
C LEU A 22 -23.14 -30.39 17.73
N LEU A 23 -24.08 -30.47 18.69
CA LEU A 23 -24.11 -29.65 19.89
C LEU A 23 -22.96 -30.00 20.84
N LEU A 24 -22.64 -31.28 21.01
CA LEU A 24 -21.48 -31.71 21.79
C LEU A 24 -20.17 -31.24 21.15
N SER A 25 -20.05 -31.30 19.82
CA SER A 25 -18.87 -30.79 19.11
C SER A 25 -18.74 -29.25 19.19
N VAL A 26 -19.86 -28.51 19.17
CA VAL A 26 -19.86 -27.05 19.40
C VAL A 26 -19.56 -26.71 20.86
N LEU A 27 -20.02 -27.53 21.82
CA LEU A 27 -19.70 -27.38 23.24
C LEU A 27 -18.24 -27.72 23.54
N GLU A 28 -17.66 -28.73 22.87
CA GLU A 28 -16.23 -29.07 22.91
C GLU A 28 -15.37 -27.98 22.27
N LEU A 29 -15.83 -27.38 21.16
CA LEU A 29 -15.18 -26.23 20.54
C LEU A 29 -15.21 -25.01 21.46
N HIS A 30 -16.32 -24.80 22.19
CA HIS A 30 -16.42 -23.74 23.18
C HIS A 30 -15.62 -24.04 24.46
N GLN A 31 -15.57 -25.28 24.96
CA GLN A 31 -14.73 -25.67 26.10
C GLN A 31 -13.24 -25.60 25.78
N ASN A 32 -12.84 -25.91 24.54
CA ASN A 32 -11.48 -25.67 24.04
C ASN A 32 -11.15 -24.19 23.82
N SER A 33 -12.16 -23.31 23.81
CA SER A 33 -11.96 -21.85 23.81
C SER A 33 -11.86 -21.25 25.21
N THR A 34 -12.36 -21.95 26.24
CA THR A 34 -12.28 -21.55 27.67
C THR A 34 -11.15 -22.21 28.46
N LEU A 35 -10.47 -23.22 27.92
CA LEU A 35 -9.17 -23.65 28.43
C LEU A 35 -8.13 -22.59 28.09
N GLY A 36 -7.83 -21.75 29.08
CA GLY A 36 -6.78 -20.76 29.00
C GLY A 36 -5.51 -21.39 28.47
N TYR A 37 -5.14 -21.06 27.22
CA TYR A 37 -3.83 -21.36 26.69
C TYR A 37 -2.82 -20.89 27.74
N PRO A 38 -1.85 -21.74 28.16
CA PRO A 38 -0.72 -21.23 28.94
C PRO A 38 -0.19 -20.04 28.15
N PRO A 39 0.13 -18.91 28.81
CA PRO A 39 0.55 -17.70 28.11
C PRO A 39 1.62 -18.14 27.13
N LYS A 40 1.32 -18.05 25.81
CA LYS A 40 2.31 -18.34 24.78
C LYS A 40 3.50 -17.52 25.20
N LYS A 41 4.59 -18.19 25.61
CA LYS A 41 5.89 -17.53 25.78
C LYS A 41 6.01 -16.66 24.54
N GLN A 42 5.95 -15.34 24.73
CA GLN A 42 6.22 -14.42 23.65
C GLN A 42 7.66 -14.74 23.30
N SER A 43 7.88 -15.66 22.36
CA SER A 43 9.18 -15.78 21.75
C SER A 43 9.41 -14.38 21.18
N LYS A 44 10.43 -13.71 21.72
CA LYS A 44 10.89 -12.44 21.19
C LYS A 44 11.17 -12.71 19.72
N LYS A 45 10.23 -12.37 18.83
CA LYS A 45 10.44 -12.47 17.39
C LYS A 45 11.65 -11.60 17.15
N SER A 46 12.76 -12.22 16.74
CA SER A 46 13.96 -11.47 16.44
C SER A 46 13.65 -10.61 15.22
N ASP A 47 13.55 -9.31 15.43
CA ASP A 47 13.55 -8.33 14.36
C ASP A 47 14.99 -8.18 13.85
N HIS A 48 15.60 -9.26 13.34
CA HIS A 48 16.88 -9.20 12.63
C HIS A 48 16.67 -9.49 11.15
N LEU A 49 17.42 -8.77 10.32
CA LEU A 49 17.47 -9.02 8.89
C LEU A 49 18.18 -10.35 8.68
N VAL A 50 17.53 -11.29 7.99
CA VAL A 50 18.19 -12.51 7.56
C VAL A 50 18.56 -12.32 6.10
N LEU A 51 19.86 -12.33 5.81
CA LEU A 51 20.34 -12.29 4.44
C LEU A 51 20.38 -13.72 3.88
N GLY A 52 19.57 -13.97 2.86
CA GLY A 52 19.62 -15.18 2.06
C GLY A 52 20.06 -14.87 0.62
N PRO A 53 20.12 -15.88 -0.24
CA PRO A 53 20.32 -15.68 -1.67
C PRO A 53 19.26 -14.73 -2.24
N ALA A 54 19.68 -13.82 -3.12
CA ALA A 54 18.76 -12.92 -3.79
C ALA A 54 17.79 -13.72 -4.68
N ALA A 55 16.51 -13.39 -4.58
CA ALA A 55 15.48 -14.02 -5.39
C ALA A 55 15.69 -13.76 -6.91
N GLY A 56 15.45 -14.77 -7.75
CA GLY A 56 15.55 -14.64 -9.22
C GLY A 56 16.97 -14.63 -9.79
N GLN A 57 17.95 -15.12 -9.03
CA GLN A 57 19.32 -15.33 -9.51
C GLN A 57 19.32 -16.22 -10.79
N GLY A 58 20.13 -15.84 -11.78
CA GLY A 58 20.24 -16.51 -13.07
C GLY A 58 19.19 -16.12 -14.11
N LEU A 59 18.19 -15.31 -13.75
CA LEU A 59 17.19 -14.81 -14.71
C LEU A 59 17.66 -13.50 -15.38
N PRO A 60 17.85 -13.45 -16.71
CA PRO A 60 18.48 -12.31 -17.37
C PRO A 60 17.66 -11.00 -17.28
N ASN A 61 16.35 -11.10 -17.08
CA ASN A 61 15.45 -9.95 -16.92
C ASN A 61 15.19 -9.58 -15.45
N ARG A 62 16.11 -9.95 -14.54
CA ARG A 62 16.03 -9.67 -13.11
C ARG A 62 17.30 -9.04 -12.60
N LEU A 63 17.17 -8.27 -11.52
CA LEU A 63 18.32 -7.78 -10.76
C LEU A 63 19.11 -8.98 -10.21
N GLN A 64 20.39 -9.02 -10.57
CA GLN A 64 21.35 -10.03 -10.17
C GLN A 64 22.21 -9.46 -9.06
N CYS A 65 22.43 -10.26 -8.01
CA CYS A 65 23.13 -9.82 -6.82
C CYS A 65 24.20 -10.83 -6.39
N GLU A 66 25.37 -10.33 -6.00
CA GLU A 66 26.38 -11.07 -5.25
C GLU A 66 26.40 -10.51 -3.83
N GLY A 67 25.77 -11.24 -2.91
CA GLY A 67 25.42 -10.68 -1.60
C GLY A 67 24.55 -9.43 -1.76
N ILE A 68 25.04 -8.31 -1.23
CA ILE A 68 24.36 -7.00 -1.31
C ILE A 68 24.82 -6.14 -2.50
N LYS A 69 25.69 -6.68 -3.37
CA LYS A 69 26.22 -5.95 -4.52
C LYS A 69 25.47 -6.33 -5.78
N ALA A 70 25.06 -5.32 -6.55
CA ALA A 70 24.39 -5.55 -7.82
C ALA A 70 25.41 -5.93 -8.91
N LEU A 71 25.14 -7.03 -9.63
CA LEU A 71 25.94 -7.51 -10.76
C LEU A 71 25.48 -6.91 -12.08
N ASN A 72 24.20 -6.55 -12.17
CA ASN A 72 23.63 -5.77 -13.26
C ASN A 72 22.86 -4.57 -12.69
N GLN A 73 22.70 -3.54 -13.49
CA GLN A 73 22.00 -2.33 -13.06
C GLN A 73 20.53 -2.41 -13.46
N THR A 74 19.67 -1.86 -12.61
CA THR A 74 18.32 -1.46 -13.04
C THR A 74 18.45 -0.37 -14.09
N HIS A 75 17.55 -0.34 -15.07
CA HIS A 75 17.53 0.74 -16.06
C HIS A 75 17.07 2.03 -15.38
N PHE A 76 17.99 2.74 -14.73
CA PHE A 76 17.72 4.12 -14.35
C PHE A 76 17.65 4.91 -15.64
N SER A 77 16.48 5.43 -15.93
CA SER A 77 16.35 6.31 -17.06
C SER A 77 17.17 7.56 -16.74
N THR A 78 18.38 7.63 -17.28
CA THR A 78 19.09 8.90 -17.52
C THR A 78 18.35 9.61 -18.64
N SER A 79 17.05 9.84 -18.45
CA SER A 79 16.31 10.77 -19.27
C SER A 79 16.91 12.12 -18.94
N SER A 80 17.82 12.56 -19.81
CA SER A 80 18.10 13.97 -19.98
C SER A 80 16.74 14.64 -20.01
N HIS A 81 16.43 15.43 -18.99
CA HIS A 81 15.23 16.26 -18.96
C HIS A 81 15.27 17.20 -20.18
N THR A 82 14.85 16.74 -21.35
CA THR A 82 14.08 17.56 -22.27
C THR A 82 12.71 17.67 -21.63
N SER A 83 12.64 18.32 -20.47
CA SER A 83 11.37 18.78 -19.94
C SER A 83 10.77 19.63 -21.06
N ARG A 84 9.59 19.25 -21.54
CA ARG A 84 8.67 20.30 -21.95
C ARG A 84 8.56 21.18 -20.72
N SER A 85 9.14 22.38 -20.76
CA SER A 85 9.42 23.25 -19.61
C SER A 85 8.19 23.70 -18.80
N ARG A 86 7.03 23.09 -19.03
CA ARG A 86 5.69 23.45 -18.55
C ARG A 86 4.99 22.33 -17.78
N GLU A 87 5.55 21.12 -17.72
CA GLU A 87 4.95 19.98 -17.01
C GLU A 87 5.76 19.61 -15.76
N ASN A 88 5.10 19.52 -14.62
CA ASN A 88 5.67 19.20 -13.31
C ASN A 88 4.99 17.97 -12.70
N ILE A 89 5.63 17.35 -11.71
CA ILE A 89 5.08 16.21 -10.95
C ILE A 89 5.04 16.55 -9.47
N ALA A 90 3.93 16.21 -8.81
CA ALA A 90 3.78 16.29 -7.38
C ALA A 90 3.32 14.94 -6.80
N PHE A 91 4.07 14.44 -5.83
CA PHE A 91 3.68 13.28 -5.03
C PHE A 91 2.75 13.73 -3.91
N VAL A 92 1.67 12.99 -3.70
CA VAL A 92 0.64 13.33 -2.71
C VAL A 92 0.41 12.13 -1.81
N THR A 93 0.63 12.28 -0.50
CA THR A 93 0.38 11.22 0.48
C THR A 93 -0.53 11.71 1.58
N VAL A 94 -1.43 10.85 2.06
CA VAL A 94 -2.16 11.10 3.31
C VAL A 94 -1.33 10.59 4.47
N PHE A 95 -1.13 11.42 5.48
CA PHE A 95 -0.38 11.08 6.68
C PHE A 95 -1.02 11.73 7.91
N THR A 96 -0.96 11.07 9.06
CA THR A 96 -1.40 11.64 10.34
C THR A 96 -0.57 11.06 11.47
N ILE A 97 -0.37 11.86 12.52
CA ILE A 97 0.35 11.46 13.73
C ILE A 97 -0.68 11.12 14.81
N TYR A 98 -0.60 9.92 15.35
CA TYR A 98 -1.39 9.53 16.52
C TYR A 98 -0.55 9.70 17.79
N ASN A 99 -0.73 10.83 18.48
CA ASN A 99 -0.09 11.07 19.76
C ASN A 99 -0.56 10.03 20.79
N SER A 100 0.40 9.30 21.35
CA SER A 100 0.15 8.24 22.33
C SER A 100 -0.08 8.79 23.75
N SER A 101 0.07 10.10 23.93
CA SER A 101 0.09 10.80 25.21
C SER A 101 -1.29 11.04 25.85
N LEU A 102 -2.40 10.69 25.19
CA LEU A 102 -3.75 10.82 25.76
C LEU A 102 -4.14 9.66 26.70
N ASN A 103 -3.31 8.64 26.86
CA ASN A 103 -3.50 7.63 27.91
C ASN A 103 -2.79 8.06 29.19
N VAL A 104 -3.45 8.90 30.00
CA VAL A 104 -2.95 9.47 31.26
C VAL A 104 -2.68 8.43 32.37
N ASN A 105 -3.01 7.15 32.17
CA ASN A 105 -2.81 6.09 33.18
C ASN A 105 -1.91 4.95 32.67
N VAL A 106 -0.65 5.24 32.35
CA VAL A 106 0.30 4.18 31.97
C VAL A 106 1.55 4.24 32.87
N ASN A 107 1.68 3.22 33.72
CA ASN A 107 2.83 2.98 34.59
C ASN A 107 4.15 3.01 33.81
N VAL A 108 5.20 3.53 34.46
CA VAL A 108 6.56 3.76 33.93
C VAL A 108 7.19 2.52 33.27
N ASN A 109 6.73 1.31 33.61
CA ASN A 109 7.19 0.05 33.01
C ASN A 109 6.69 -0.22 31.57
N ASP A 110 5.69 0.51 31.07
CA ASP A 110 5.11 0.31 29.74
C ASP A 110 5.73 1.23 28.65
N ARG A 111 6.70 2.08 29.03
CA ARG A 111 7.49 2.85 28.04
C ARG A 111 8.42 1.96 27.22
N SER A 112 8.94 0.87 27.79
CA SER A 112 9.80 -0.08 27.05
C SER A 112 9.01 -0.98 26.09
N SER A 113 7.71 -1.21 26.33
CA SER A 113 6.83 -2.07 25.51
C SER A 113 6.38 -1.39 24.19
N ASN A 114 6.63 -0.08 24.06
CA ASN A 114 6.22 0.73 22.91
C ASN A 114 7.35 1.02 21.91
N LEU A 115 8.57 0.56 22.20
CA LEU A 115 9.72 0.67 21.30
C LEU A 115 9.75 -0.48 20.30
N VAL A 116 10.02 -0.15 19.04
CA VAL A 116 10.21 -1.08 17.94
C VAL A 116 11.66 -0.96 17.48
N ASN A 117 12.39 -2.07 17.51
CA ASN A 117 13.77 -2.13 17.06
C ASN A 117 13.84 -2.38 15.56
N VAL A 118 14.66 -1.60 14.85
CA VAL A 118 14.92 -1.73 13.43
C VAL A 118 16.42 -1.56 13.20
N GLY A 119 17.08 -2.68 12.89
CA GLY A 119 18.55 -2.74 12.87
C GLY A 119 19.12 -2.36 14.25
N ASN A 120 20.00 -1.37 14.27
CA ASN A 120 20.65 -0.87 15.48
C ASN A 120 19.92 0.33 16.13
N ALA A 121 18.74 0.71 15.61
CA ALA A 121 17.97 1.84 16.10
C ALA A 121 16.66 1.38 16.75
N SER A 122 16.22 2.10 17.79
CA SER A 122 14.95 1.89 18.49
C SER A 122 14.05 3.09 18.25
N TYR A 123 12.79 2.83 17.90
CA TYR A 123 11.80 3.86 17.60
C TYR A 123 10.54 3.65 18.42
N SER A 124 9.96 4.70 18.98
CA SER A 124 8.55 4.70 19.34
C SER A 124 7.68 4.55 18.08
N LYS A 125 6.39 4.25 18.26
CA LYS A 125 5.44 4.14 17.13
C LYS A 125 5.36 5.45 16.32
N VAL A 126 5.40 6.60 16.99
CA VAL A 126 5.34 7.92 16.35
C VAL A 126 6.64 8.21 15.59
N GLU A 127 7.80 8.03 16.24
CA GLU A 127 9.12 8.22 15.61
C GLU A 127 9.28 7.32 14.40
N ARG A 128 8.84 6.06 14.49
CA ARG A 128 8.87 5.13 13.36
C ARG A 128 8.03 5.62 12.18
N SER A 129 6.84 6.16 12.46
CA SER A 129 5.93 6.65 11.42
C SER A 129 6.50 7.90 10.74
N MET A 130 7.11 8.79 11.52
CA MET A 130 7.84 9.96 11.00
C MET A 130 9.09 9.58 10.21
N ALA A 131 9.85 8.58 10.66
CA ALA A 131 11.01 8.07 9.92
C ALA A 131 10.60 7.51 8.55
N ILE A 132 9.50 6.76 8.47
CA ILE A 132 8.94 6.29 7.19
C ILE A 132 8.58 7.46 6.28
N LEU A 133 7.87 8.47 6.78
CA LEU A 133 7.51 9.66 6.00
C LEU A 133 8.76 10.40 5.49
N ASN A 134 9.77 10.58 6.34
CA ASN A 134 11.02 11.23 5.96
C ASN A 134 11.75 10.46 4.86
N ILE A 135 11.78 9.13 4.95
CA ILE A 135 12.42 8.28 3.94
C ILE A 135 11.67 8.31 2.61
N PHE A 136 10.34 8.30 2.65
CA PHE A 136 9.50 8.50 1.47
C PHE A 136 9.89 9.79 0.73
N ILE A 137 9.99 10.90 1.47
CA ILE A 137 10.42 12.20 0.93
C ILE A 137 11.86 12.12 0.40
N ASN A 138 12.76 11.48 1.15
CA ASN A 138 14.17 11.36 0.77
C ASN A 138 14.33 10.64 -0.57
N PHE A 139 13.64 9.52 -0.76
CA PHE A 139 13.72 8.78 -2.01
C PHE A 139 13.22 9.60 -3.19
N ILE A 140 12.09 10.31 -3.04
CA ILE A 140 11.59 11.21 -4.09
C ILE A 140 12.60 12.31 -4.42
N GLN A 141 13.25 12.91 -3.41
CA GLN A 141 14.23 13.97 -3.64
C GLN A 141 15.51 13.47 -4.31
N VAL A 142 15.88 12.20 -4.09
CA VAL A 142 17.03 11.58 -4.74
C VAL A 142 16.71 11.20 -6.19
N THR A 143 15.56 10.57 -6.43
CA THR A 143 15.23 10.00 -7.75
C THR A 143 14.51 10.97 -8.67
N MET A 144 13.75 11.92 -8.12
CA MET A 144 12.98 12.90 -8.86
C MET A 144 13.09 14.31 -8.21
N PRO A 145 14.29 14.91 -8.15
CA PRO A 145 14.59 16.11 -7.35
C PRO A 145 13.76 17.36 -7.70
N GLN A 146 13.19 17.42 -8.90
CA GLN A 146 12.34 18.54 -9.33
C GLN A 146 10.86 18.38 -8.92
N SER A 147 10.49 17.20 -8.41
CA SER A 147 9.12 16.94 -7.98
C SER A 147 8.80 17.60 -6.65
N ASN A 148 7.53 17.96 -6.46
CA ASN A 148 7.03 18.40 -5.16
C ASN A 148 6.48 17.21 -4.36
N VAL A 149 6.48 17.32 -3.04
CA VAL A 149 5.80 16.39 -2.14
C VAL A 149 4.74 17.16 -1.36
N ILE A 150 3.50 16.66 -1.37
CA ILE A 150 2.36 17.25 -0.70
C ILE A 150 1.84 16.23 0.30
N ILE A 151 1.73 16.64 1.56
CA ILE A 151 1.25 15.79 2.66
C ILE A 151 -0.12 16.27 3.07
N LEU A 152 -1.13 15.44 2.81
CA LEU A 152 -2.50 15.66 3.24
C LEU A 152 -2.64 15.16 4.67
N THR A 153 -2.97 16.04 5.61
CA THR A 153 -3.00 15.69 7.03
C THR A 153 -4.26 16.18 7.73
N ASP A 154 -4.51 15.62 8.91
CA ASP A 154 -5.53 16.10 9.84
C ASP A 154 -5.18 17.54 10.29
N PRO A 155 -6.09 18.52 10.19
CA PRO A 155 -5.89 19.86 10.74
C PRO A 155 -5.57 19.88 12.24
N ALA A 156 -6.01 18.86 12.99
CA ALA A 156 -5.67 18.69 14.40
C ALA A 156 -4.31 18.00 14.64
N SER A 157 -3.63 17.54 13.58
CA SER A 157 -2.30 16.95 13.72
C SER A 157 -1.23 18.03 13.97
N ASP A 158 -0.36 17.76 14.93
CA ASP A 158 0.83 18.56 15.23
C ASP A 158 1.99 18.23 14.26
N LEU A 159 1.66 18.02 12.97
CA LEU A 159 2.65 17.70 11.95
C LEU A 159 3.31 18.99 11.46
N HIS A 160 4.52 19.24 11.95
CA HIS A 160 5.36 20.34 11.48
C HIS A 160 6.58 19.81 10.74
N MET A 161 6.78 20.26 9.51
CA MET A 161 7.97 19.96 8.73
C MET A 161 8.28 21.11 7.79
N HIS A 162 9.51 21.61 7.86
CA HIS A 162 10.03 22.60 6.93
C HIS A 162 11.10 21.96 6.06
N ARG A 163 10.80 21.75 4.78
CA ARG A 163 11.72 21.13 3.83
C ARG A 163 11.43 21.62 2.42
N ASN A 164 12.48 21.82 1.63
CA ASN A 164 12.35 22.30 0.26
C ASN A 164 11.44 21.37 -0.57
N ARG A 165 10.54 21.96 -1.36
CA ARG A 165 9.55 21.27 -2.21
C ARG A 165 8.61 20.33 -1.46
N VAL A 166 8.50 20.46 -0.14
CA VAL A 166 7.53 19.72 0.67
C VAL A 166 6.50 20.68 1.25
N THR A 167 5.23 20.38 1.02
CA THR A 167 4.11 21.19 1.50
C THR A 167 3.17 20.34 2.35
N ILE A 168 2.78 20.85 3.51
CA ILE A 168 1.74 20.25 4.33
C ILE A 168 0.42 20.92 3.97
N HIS A 169 -0.61 20.12 3.70
CA HIS A 169 -1.92 20.60 3.29
C HIS A 169 -3.01 19.96 4.17
N PRO A 170 -3.49 20.68 5.20
CA PRO A 170 -4.54 20.17 6.07
C PRO A 170 -5.86 19.95 5.31
N ILE A 171 -6.49 18.80 5.49
CA ILE A 171 -7.81 18.49 4.92
C ILE A 171 -8.75 18.01 6.03
N GLN A 172 -9.92 18.64 6.14
CA GLN A 172 -10.93 18.25 7.12
C GLN A 172 -11.41 16.79 6.90
N GLY A 173 -11.63 16.06 8.00
CA GLY A 173 -12.27 14.76 7.97
C GLY A 173 -11.94 13.87 9.16
N GLU A 174 -12.16 12.56 8.99
CA GLU A 174 -12.12 11.56 10.07
C GLU A 174 -10.85 10.72 9.97
N TYR A 175 -9.82 11.09 10.74
CA TYR A 175 -8.50 10.46 10.70
C TYR A 175 -8.32 9.35 11.73
N SER A 176 -9.39 8.84 12.35
CA SER A 176 -9.29 7.65 13.21
C SER A 176 -8.74 6.43 12.45
N ARG A 177 -8.02 5.56 13.16
CA ARG A 177 -7.28 4.44 12.56
C ARG A 177 -8.15 3.49 11.74
N ASP A 178 -9.41 3.30 12.12
CA ASP A 178 -10.36 2.45 11.41
C ASP A 178 -11.04 3.13 10.22
N LYS A 179 -10.86 4.45 10.05
CA LYS A 179 -11.42 5.23 8.95
C LYS A 179 -10.38 5.79 7.99
N LEU A 180 -9.09 5.66 8.30
CA LEU A 180 -8.00 6.24 7.51
C LEU A 180 -8.05 5.88 6.02
N MET A 181 -8.42 4.64 5.68
CA MET A 181 -8.53 4.20 4.27
C MET A 181 -9.66 4.90 3.51
N LEU A 182 -10.80 5.12 4.18
CA LEU A 182 -11.92 5.89 3.63
C LEU A 182 -11.56 7.37 3.54
N GLN A 183 -10.96 7.91 4.61
CA GLN A 183 -10.51 9.30 4.66
C GLN A 183 -9.48 9.59 3.58
N ARG A 184 -8.61 8.64 3.24
CA ARG A 184 -7.64 8.79 2.14
C ARG A 184 -8.31 9.14 0.82
N ILE A 185 -9.36 8.41 0.42
CA ILE A 185 -10.11 8.71 -0.81
C ILE A 185 -10.77 10.10 -0.71
N ARG A 186 -11.37 10.43 0.45
CA ARG A 186 -11.98 11.75 0.68
C ARG A 186 -10.96 12.88 0.53
N SER A 187 -9.78 12.72 1.11
CA SER A 187 -8.68 13.66 1.01
C SER A 187 -8.20 13.84 -0.43
N TYR A 188 -8.10 12.77 -1.21
CA TYR A 188 -7.74 12.87 -2.63
C TYR A 188 -8.80 13.64 -3.44
N ILE A 189 -10.08 13.38 -3.19
CA ILE A 189 -11.18 14.10 -3.84
C ILE A 189 -11.14 15.59 -3.49
N ALA A 190 -11.06 15.94 -2.20
CA ALA A 190 -11.01 17.34 -1.75
C ALA A 190 -9.78 18.08 -2.27
N PHE A 191 -8.63 17.40 -2.31
CA PHE A 191 -7.41 17.93 -2.91
C PHE A 191 -7.58 18.22 -4.41
N LEU A 192 -8.11 17.26 -5.18
CA LEU A 192 -8.35 17.44 -6.61
C LEU A 192 -9.37 18.56 -6.89
N ASP A 193 -10.37 18.72 -6.04
CA ASP A 193 -11.35 19.80 -6.11
C ASP A 193 -10.67 21.17 -6.00
N THR A 194 -9.83 21.34 -4.97
CA THR A 194 -9.04 22.56 -4.76
C THR A 194 -8.11 22.84 -5.95
N ARG A 195 -7.45 21.81 -6.49
CA ARG A 195 -6.58 21.96 -7.67
C ARG A 195 -7.34 22.33 -8.94
N LEU A 196 -8.56 21.85 -9.11
CA LEU A 196 -9.40 22.21 -10.25
C LEU A 196 -9.78 23.70 -10.20
N GLU A 197 -10.11 24.22 -9.02
CA GLU A 197 -10.38 25.64 -8.80
C GLU A 197 -9.14 26.50 -9.10
N GLU A 198 -7.97 26.11 -8.60
CA GLU A 198 -6.71 26.84 -8.85
C GLU A 198 -6.31 26.89 -10.33
N LEU A 199 -6.58 25.82 -11.09
CA LEU A 199 -6.32 25.79 -12.54
C LEU A 199 -7.18 26.78 -13.31
N SER A 200 -8.39 27.08 -12.84
CA SER A 200 -9.23 28.10 -13.47
C SER A 200 -8.62 29.51 -13.40
N HIS A 201 -7.65 29.71 -12.51
CA HIS A 201 -6.97 30.99 -12.27
C HIS A 201 -5.51 31.04 -12.73
N ARG A 202 -4.94 29.93 -13.24
CA ARG A 202 -3.53 29.86 -13.65
C ARG A 202 -3.38 29.21 -15.03
N GLU A 203 -2.94 29.99 -16.01
CA GLU A 203 -2.61 29.47 -17.34
C GLU A 203 -1.15 29.00 -17.45
N GLY A 204 -0.93 27.91 -18.20
CA GLY A 204 0.38 27.60 -18.80
C GLY A 204 1.28 26.59 -18.07
N HIS A 205 0.98 26.17 -16.84
CA HIS A 205 1.76 25.15 -16.12
C HIS A 205 0.87 23.97 -15.69
N ILE A 206 1.22 22.77 -16.13
CA ILE A 206 0.51 21.53 -15.78
C ILE A 206 1.30 20.84 -14.67
N THR A 207 0.65 20.53 -13.56
CA THR A 207 1.24 19.68 -12.51
C THR A 207 0.45 18.38 -12.44
N HIS A 208 1.11 17.28 -12.78
CA HIS A 208 0.57 15.94 -12.62
C HIS A 208 0.70 15.49 -11.17
N TYR A 209 -0.25 14.69 -10.70
CA TYR A 209 -0.29 14.23 -9.31
C TYR A 209 -0.12 12.73 -9.23
N ILE A 210 0.73 12.26 -8.32
CA ILE A 210 0.88 10.83 -8.01
C ILE A 210 0.49 10.65 -6.55
N PHE A 211 -0.71 10.11 -6.32
CA PHE A 211 -1.18 9.73 -4.99
C PHE A 211 -0.55 8.40 -4.58
N THR A 212 0.09 8.38 -3.42
CA THR A 212 0.81 7.18 -2.95
C THR A 212 0.65 6.97 -1.46
N ASP A 213 0.90 5.74 -1.03
CA ASP A 213 1.12 5.46 0.38
C ASP A 213 2.51 5.95 0.79
N SER A 214 2.70 6.32 2.05
CA SER A 214 4.01 6.79 2.55
C SER A 214 5.01 5.66 2.79
N ASP A 215 4.60 4.40 2.66
CA ASP A 215 5.47 3.22 2.74
C ASP A 215 5.93 2.72 1.38
N ILE A 216 6.12 3.64 0.42
CA ILE A 216 6.76 3.35 -0.87
C ILE A 216 8.14 4.00 -0.99
N SER A 217 8.96 3.51 -1.91
CA SER A 217 10.17 4.17 -2.38
C SER A 217 10.14 4.26 -3.90
N VAL A 218 10.29 5.47 -4.42
CA VAL A 218 10.45 5.75 -5.84
C VAL A 218 11.92 5.55 -6.19
N VAL A 219 12.20 4.56 -7.03
CA VAL A 219 13.57 4.14 -7.36
C VAL A 219 13.98 4.48 -8.78
N ASP A 220 13.06 4.97 -9.62
CA ASP A 220 13.33 5.44 -10.98
C ASP A 220 12.28 6.49 -11.40
N ASP A 221 12.50 7.17 -12.53
CA ASP A 221 11.66 8.27 -13.03
C ASP A 221 10.23 7.81 -13.37
N LEU A 222 9.25 8.42 -12.69
CA LEU A 222 7.82 8.22 -12.92
C LEU A 222 7.20 9.23 -13.90
N GLY A 223 7.95 10.24 -14.33
CA GLY A 223 7.49 11.21 -15.33
C GLY A 223 7.24 10.59 -16.70
N GLN A 224 7.94 9.51 -17.01
CA GLN A 224 7.72 8.71 -18.21
C GLN A 224 6.26 8.24 -18.36
N ILE A 225 5.53 8.00 -17.27
CA ILE A 225 4.10 7.64 -17.33
C ILE A 225 3.32 8.68 -18.13
N PHE A 226 3.59 9.98 -17.88
CA PHE A 226 2.84 11.07 -18.51
C PHE A 226 3.29 11.34 -19.94
N GLN A 227 4.51 10.94 -20.29
CA GLN A 227 5.10 11.08 -21.64
C GLN A 227 4.68 9.92 -22.55
N GLU A 228 4.82 8.68 -22.09
CA GLU A 228 4.52 7.46 -22.85
C GLU A 228 3.02 7.26 -23.04
N TYR A 229 2.22 7.71 -22.06
CA TYR A 229 0.76 7.60 -22.10
C TYR A 229 0.14 9.01 -22.08
N PRO A 230 0.09 9.74 -23.20
CA PRO A 230 -0.46 11.10 -23.22
C PRO A 230 -1.98 11.15 -22.97
N ASN A 231 -2.71 10.06 -23.27
CA ASN A 231 -4.18 10.05 -23.37
C ASN A 231 -4.87 9.27 -22.24
N PHE A 232 -4.56 9.59 -20.98
CA PHE A 232 -5.28 9.08 -19.81
C PHE A 232 -5.64 10.21 -18.84
N HIS A 233 -6.69 10.00 -18.04
CA HIS A 233 -7.07 10.94 -16.98
C HIS A 233 -6.49 10.52 -15.63
N LEU A 234 -6.64 9.24 -15.28
CA LEU A 234 -6.01 8.63 -14.11
C LEU A 234 -5.38 7.28 -14.45
N ALA A 235 -4.40 6.87 -13.63
CA ALA A 235 -3.79 5.56 -13.70
C ALA A 235 -3.95 4.82 -12.37
N LEU A 236 -4.22 3.52 -12.44
CA LEU A 236 -4.30 2.60 -11.32
C LEU A 236 -3.23 1.52 -11.48
N THR A 237 -2.83 0.88 -10.38
CA THR A 237 -1.89 -0.26 -10.46
C THR A 237 -2.62 -1.58 -10.30
N PHE A 238 -2.26 -2.58 -11.12
CA PHE A 238 -2.93 -3.88 -11.17
C PHE A 238 -1.96 -5.07 -11.02
N ARG A 239 -2.48 -6.22 -10.61
CA ARG A 239 -1.73 -7.48 -10.48
C ARG A 239 -2.61 -8.66 -10.87
N ASN A 240 -1.97 -9.77 -11.23
CA ASN A 240 -2.67 -11.04 -11.46
C ASN A 240 -3.07 -11.69 -10.11
N ASN A 241 -4.07 -11.10 -9.46
CA ASN A 241 -4.70 -11.62 -8.25
C ASN A 241 -6.22 -11.46 -8.41
N LYS A 242 -6.95 -12.57 -8.42
CA LYS A 242 -8.40 -12.56 -8.71
C LYS A 242 -9.23 -11.82 -7.66
N GLU A 243 -8.81 -11.89 -6.40
CA GLU A 243 -9.53 -11.29 -5.27
C GLU A 243 -9.21 -9.80 -5.10
N GLN A 244 -7.94 -9.45 -5.31
CA GLN A 244 -7.44 -8.09 -5.13
C GLN A 244 -6.59 -7.69 -6.35
N PRO A 245 -7.23 -7.48 -7.52
CA PRO A 245 -6.52 -7.20 -8.76
C PRO A 245 -5.92 -5.79 -8.79
N LEU A 246 -6.47 -4.85 -8.01
CA LEU A 246 -6.02 -3.46 -7.98
C LEU A 246 -5.36 -3.10 -6.65
N ASN A 247 -4.42 -2.16 -6.71
CA ASN A 247 -3.75 -1.60 -5.55
C ASN A 247 -3.91 -0.07 -5.52
N SER A 248 -4.45 0.43 -4.42
CA SER A 248 -4.74 1.85 -4.19
C SER A 248 -3.56 2.65 -3.64
N GLY A 249 -2.46 2.00 -3.27
CA GLY A 249 -1.26 2.67 -2.79
C GLY A 249 -0.48 3.41 -3.88
N PHE A 250 -0.97 3.41 -5.12
CA PHE A 250 -0.46 4.22 -6.22
C PHE A 250 -1.60 4.57 -7.18
N ILE A 251 -1.86 5.86 -7.37
CA ILE A 251 -2.81 6.41 -8.35
C ILE A 251 -2.16 7.63 -9.00
N ALA A 252 -1.97 7.65 -10.31
CA ALA A 252 -1.50 8.84 -11.02
C ALA A 252 -2.68 9.60 -11.64
N VAL A 253 -2.64 10.93 -11.66
CA VAL A 253 -3.68 11.79 -12.24
C VAL A 253 -3.03 12.82 -13.15
N ARG A 254 -3.56 12.94 -14.36
CA ARG A 254 -3.11 13.95 -15.32
C ARG A 254 -3.57 15.34 -14.86
N GLY A 255 -2.62 16.28 -14.77
CA GLY A 255 -2.82 17.62 -14.23
C GLY A 255 -3.64 18.58 -15.08
N THR A 256 -4.17 18.15 -16.23
CA THR A 256 -5.07 18.95 -17.06
C THR A 256 -6.44 19.10 -16.38
N SER A 257 -7.18 20.17 -16.67
CA SER A 257 -8.54 20.38 -16.14
C SER A 257 -9.44 19.16 -16.34
N ASP A 258 -9.49 18.59 -17.54
CA ASP A 258 -10.30 17.38 -17.81
C ASP A 258 -9.75 16.15 -17.06
N GLY A 259 -8.42 15.94 -17.04
CA GLY A 259 -7.78 14.89 -16.24
C GLY A 259 -8.16 14.91 -14.76
N ILE A 260 -8.09 16.08 -14.11
CA ILE A 260 -8.48 16.27 -12.71
C ILE A 260 -9.99 16.06 -12.53
N LEU A 261 -10.82 16.65 -13.38
CA LEU A 261 -12.28 16.53 -13.31
C LEU A 261 -12.73 15.07 -13.41
N ARG A 262 -12.21 14.32 -14.39
CA ARG A 262 -12.53 12.90 -14.61
C ARG A 262 -11.99 12.02 -13.49
N ALA A 263 -10.79 12.28 -13.00
CA ALA A 263 -10.23 11.55 -11.85
C ALA A 263 -11.05 11.79 -10.57
N LYS A 264 -11.47 13.04 -10.31
CA LYS A 264 -12.34 13.38 -9.18
C LYS A 264 -13.66 12.62 -9.26
N ALA A 265 -14.34 12.67 -10.40
CA ALA A 265 -15.61 11.95 -10.61
C ALA A 265 -15.44 10.43 -10.43
N PHE A 266 -14.36 9.85 -10.95
CA PHE A 266 -14.04 8.45 -10.76
C PHE A 266 -13.87 8.10 -9.28
N LEU A 267 -13.06 8.87 -8.54
CA LEU A 267 -12.84 8.64 -7.10
C LEU A 267 -14.11 8.85 -6.27
N GLN A 268 -15.01 9.75 -6.68
CA GLN A 268 -16.33 9.92 -6.06
C GLN A 268 -17.20 8.66 -6.19
N GLU A 269 -17.20 8.00 -7.35
CA GLU A 269 -17.91 6.73 -7.51
C GLU A 269 -17.25 5.61 -6.67
N VAL A 270 -15.92 5.56 -6.61
CA VAL A 270 -15.21 4.64 -5.70
C VAL A 270 -15.61 4.89 -4.25
N LEU A 271 -15.66 6.15 -3.81
CA LEU A 271 -16.08 6.52 -2.47
C LEU A 271 -17.52 6.10 -2.18
N LYS A 272 -18.44 6.29 -3.14
CA LYS A 272 -19.84 5.84 -3.03
C LYS A 272 -19.91 4.32 -2.87
N VAL A 273 -19.22 3.57 -3.72
CA VAL A 273 -19.16 2.11 -3.65
C VAL A 273 -18.55 1.62 -2.33
N TYR A 274 -17.51 2.29 -1.86
CA TYR A 274 -16.93 2.02 -0.54
C TYR A 274 -17.99 2.16 0.55
N ASN A 275 -18.67 3.30 0.61
CA ASN A 275 -19.68 3.59 1.64
C ASN A 275 -20.83 2.58 1.61
N LEU A 276 -21.25 2.14 0.41
CA LEU A 276 -22.38 1.22 0.26
C LEU A 276 -22.02 -0.24 0.52
N LYS A 277 -20.83 -0.70 0.10
CA LYS A 277 -20.48 -2.13 0.05
C LYS A 277 -19.34 -2.52 0.99
N TYR A 278 -18.42 -1.61 1.28
CA TYR A 278 -17.13 -1.95 1.90
C TYR A 278 -16.84 -1.19 3.20
N MET A 279 -17.83 -0.52 3.80
CA MET A 279 -17.66 0.14 5.10
C MET A 279 -17.17 -0.79 6.22
N ARG A 280 -17.53 -2.07 6.17
CA ARG A 280 -17.08 -3.08 7.14
C ARG A 280 -15.60 -3.48 6.93
N ALA A 281 -15.05 -3.24 5.74
CA ALA A 281 -13.64 -3.42 5.41
C ALA A 281 -12.82 -2.12 5.62
N SER A 282 -13.32 -1.19 6.44
CA SER A 282 -12.71 0.14 6.56
C SER A 282 -11.30 0.15 7.15
N ARG A 283 -10.99 -0.85 7.97
CA ARG A 283 -9.65 -1.08 8.54
C ARG A 283 -8.62 -1.60 7.54
N MET A 284 -9.04 -2.33 6.50
CA MET A 284 -8.12 -2.97 5.57
C MET A 284 -8.80 -3.28 4.24
N LEU A 285 -8.14 -2.98 3.12
CA LEU A 285 -8.55 -3.29 1.75
C LEU A 285 -9.80 -2.58 1.21
N GLY A 286 -10.59 -1.88 2.02
CA GLY A 286 -11.89 -1.34 1.61
C GLY A 286 -11.85 -0.50 0.33
N ASP A 287 -10.80 0.30 0.15
CA ASP A 287 -10.60 1.13 -1.03
C ASP A 287 -10.11 0.34 -2.26
N GLN A 288 -9.21 -0.63 -2.09
CA GLN A 288 -8.81 -1.55 -3.17
C GLN A 288 -10.01 -2.35 -3.67
N LEU A 289 -10.87 -2.81 -2.74
CA LEU A 289 -12.09 -3.54 -3.07
C LEU A 289 -13.10 -2.64 -3.80
N ALA A 290 -13.29 -1.40 -3.34
CA ALA A 290 -14.15 -0.43 -4.00
C ALA A 290 -13.65 -0.08 -5.41
N LEU A 291 -12.34 0.15 -5.59
CA LEU A 291 -11.71 0.36 -6.89
C LEU A 291 -11.94 -0.82 -7.83
N ALA A 292 -11.65 -2.04 -7.34
CA ALA A 292 -11.83 -3.25 -8.12
C ALA A 292 -13.30 -3.45 -8.51
N TRP A 293 -14.24 -3.10 -7.62
CA TRP A 293 -15.66 -3.15 -7.93
C TRP A 293 -16.02 -2.16 -9.06
N VAL A 294 -15.64 -0.88 -8.95
CA VAL A 294 -15.96 0.15 -9.96
C VAL A 294 -15.45 -0.27 -11.34
N VAL A 295 -14.20 -0.74 -11.43
CA VAL A 295 -13.62 -1.18 -12.69
C VAL A 295 -14.29 -2.45 -13.23
N LYS A 296 -14.47 -3.48 -12.40
CA LYS A 296 -15.03 -4.77 -12.84
C LYS A 296 -16.53 -4.72 -13.11
N SER A 297 -17.23 -3.72 -12.58
CA SER A 297 -18.66 -3.50 -12.83
C SER A 297 -18.94 -2.80 -14.15
N ASP A 298 -17.92 -2.22 -14.79
CA ASP A 298 -18.09 -1.60 -16.10
C ASP A 298 -18.34 -2.70 -17.15
N PRO A 299 -19.47 -2.64 -17.90
CA PRO A 299 -19.84 -3.69 -18.86
C PRO A 299 -18.80 -3.92 -19.95
N SER A 300 -17.97 -2.93 -20.26
CA SER A 300 -16.95 -3.01 -21.30
C SER A 300 -15.64 -3.65 -20.81
N PHE A 301 -15.48 -3.88 -19.51
CA PHE A 301 -14.21 -4.29 -18.94
C PHE A 301 -13.98 -5.81 -18.96
N ASP A 302 -12.96 -6.26 -19.69
CA ASP A 302 -12.50 -7.66 -19.66
C ASP A 302 -11.48 -7.90 -18.53
N THR A 303 -11.90 -8.61 -17.49
CA THR A 303 -11.05 -8.97 -16.35
C THR A 303 -9.82 -9.81 -16.69
N ARG A 304 -9.81 -10.50 -17.85
CA ARG A 304 -8.65 -11.27 -18.32
C ARG A 304 -7.45 -10.39 -18.64
N LYS A 305 -7.65 -9.07 -18.84
CA LYS A 305 -6.56 -8.11 -19.07
C LYS A 305 -5.58 -8.04 -17.89
N PHE A 306 -6.01 -8.36 -16.67
CA PHE A 306 -5.13 -8.41 -15.49
C PHE A 306 -4.18 -9.62 -15.45
N THR A 307 -4.32 -10.58 -16.37
CA THR A 307 -3.48 -11.78 -16.38
C THR A 307 -2.07 -11.53 -16.93
N LYS A 308 -1.91 -10.53 -17.81
CA LYS A 308 -0.62 -10.16 -18.41
C LYS A 308 -0.09 -8.90 -17.73
N PRO A 309 1.20 -8.86 -17.33
CA PRO A 309 1.80 -7.68 -16.69
C PRO A 309 2.19 -6.61 -17.72
N GLN A 310 1.24 -6.18 -18.55
CA GLN A 310 1.43 -5.17 -19.59
C GLN A 310 0.50 -3.99 -19.31
N ALA A 311 0.99 -2.76 -19.49
CA ALA A 311 0.14 -1.59 -19.30
C ALA A 311 -0.92 -1.49 -20.40
N PHE A 312 -2.12 -1.03 -20.06
CA PHE A 312 -3.22 -0.84 -21.01
C PHE A 312 -4.18 0.26 -20.55
N VAL A 313 -4.96 0.84 -21.47
CA VAL A 313 -5.93 1.90 -21.17
C VAL A 313 -7.35 1.39 -21.44
N GLU A 314 -8.29 1.69 -20.54
CA GLU A 314 -9.73 1.43 -20.74
C GLU A 314 -10.56 2.66 -20.41
N LYS A 315 -11.74 2.77 -21.02
CA LYS A 315 -12.73 3.75 -20.61
C LYS A 315 -13.62 3.15 -19.53
N ILE A 316 -13.51 3.66 -18.30
CA ILE A 316 -14.33 3.25 -17.16
C ILE A 316 -15.12 4.45 -16.66
N GLY A 317 -16.45 4.36 -16.64
CA GLY A 317 -17.30 5.42 -16.09
C GLY A 317 -17.04 6.82 -16.69
N GLY A 318 -16.73 6.90 -17.98
CA GLY A 318 -16.43 8.15 -18.67
C GLY A 318 -14.99 8.68 -18.51
N ALA A 319 -14.12 7.98 -17.78
CA ALA A 319 -12.70 8.29 -17.66
C ALA A 319 -11.85 7.26 -18.42
N SER A 320 -10.92 7.71 -19.26
CA SER A 320 -9.76 6.91 -19.67
C SER A 320 -8.86 6.60 -18.48
N VAL A 321 -8.83 5.34 -18.06
CA VAL A 321 -8.04 4.79 -16.95
C VAL A 321 -6.86 3.99 -17.51
N LEU A 322 -5.64 4.39 -17.17
CA LEU A 322 -4.42 3.63 -17.45
C LEU A 322 -4.18 2.58 -16.36
N PHE A 323 -4.00 1.33 -16.73
CA PHE A 323 -3.67 0.25 -15.81
C PHE A 323 -2.18 -0.05 -15.92
N LEU A 324 -1.46 0.23 -14.85
CA LEU A 324 -0.02 0.03 -14.73
C LEU A 324 0.28 -1.27 -13.96
N PRO A 325 1.21 -2.13 -14.42
CA PRO A 325 1.51 -3.36 -13.72
C PRO A 325 2.18 -3.08 -12.36
N CYS A 326 1.67 -3.67 -11.28
CA CYS A 326 2.30 -3.62 -9.94
C CYS A 326 3.72 -4.20 -9.98
N ALA A 327 4.03 -5.08 -10.93
CA ALA A 327 5.38 -5.61 -11.09
C ALA A 327 6.44 -4.52 -11.38
N ILE A 328 6.02 -3.33 -11.83
CA ILE A 328 6.88 -2.19 -12.21
C ILE A 328 6.59 -0.98 -11.31
N TYR A 329 5.31 -0.60 -11.21
CA TYR A 329 4.88 0.67 -10.62
C TYR A 329 4.38 0.58 -9.17
N ASN A 330 4.41 -0.62 -8.58
CA ASN A 330 3.95 -0.85 -7.21
C ASN A 330 4.48 -2.19 -6.65
N TRP A 331 5.77 -2.48 -6.90
CA TRP A 331 6.35 -3.79 -6.66
C TRP A 331 6.52 -4.01 -5.17
N THR A 332 5.97 -5.10 -4.64
CA THR A 332 6.06 -5.42 -3.22
C THR A 332 7.18 -6.43 -3.01
N PRO A 333 8.18 -6.15 -2.15
CA PRO A 333 9.21 -7.13 -1.84
C PRO A 333 8.62 -8.45 -1.36
N PRO A 334 9.24 -9.60 -1.66
CA PRO A 334 8.79 -10.89 -1.15
C PRO A 334 8.83 -10.92 0.40
N GLU A 335 7.92 -11.64 1.05
CA GLU A 335 8.16 -12.08 2.44
C GLU A 335 8.82 -13.45 2.33
N GLY A 336 10.10 -13.56 2.69
CA GLY A 336 10.86 -14.83 2.64
C GLY A 336 11.86 -14.92 1.49
N ALA A 337 13.09 -15.30 1.83
CA ALA A 337 14.12 -15.63 0.84
C ALA A 337 13.65 -16.85 0.02
N GLY A 338 13.60 -16.72 -1.30
CA GLY A 338 13.39 -17.86 -2.21
C GLY A 338 11.99 -18.05 -2.81
N GLN A 339 10.95 -17.30 -2.43
CA GLN A 339 9.58 -17.54 -2.97
C GLN A 339 9.21 -16.77 -4.26
N PHE A 340 10.12 -16.00 -4.84
CA PHE A 340 9.79 -15.10 -5.95
C PHE A 340 10.80 -15.18 -7.09
N HIS A 341 10.33 -14.88 -8.31
CA HIS A 341 11.14 -14.80 -9.53
C HIS A 341 12.10 -13.59 -9.55
N GLY A 342 12.50 -13.04 -8.41
CA GLY A 342 13.32 -11.83 -8.30
C GLY A 342 12.60 -10.53 -8.63
N MET A 343 13.35 -9.43 -8.58
CA MET A 343 12.89 -8.10 -8.95
C MET A 343 13.17 -7.84 -10.45
N PRO A 344 12.15 -7.45 -11.24
CA PRO A 344 12.36 -6.96 -12.60
C PRO A 344 13.32 -5.77 -12.65
N LEU A 345 14.10 -5.64 -13.73
CA LEU A 345 15.09 -4.56 -13.91
C LEU A 345 14.47 -3.18 -14.14
N ASP A 346 13.19 -3.15 -14.46
CA ASP A 346 12.39 -1.97 -14.79
C ASP A 346 11.51 -1.50 -13.62
N VAL A 347 11.68 -2.05 -12.41
CA VAL A 347 10.93 -1.59 -11.23
C VAL A 347 11.19 -0.10 -10.97
N LYS A 348 10.11 0.67 -10.86
CA LYS A 348 10.13 2.11 -10.57
C LYS A 348 9.68 2.45 -9.16
N VAL A 349 8.86 1.59 -8.55
CA VAL A 349 8.33 1.80 -7.19
C VAL A 349 8.39 0.51 -6.38
N VAL A 350 8.99 0.58 -5.20
CA VAL A 350 8.99 -0.48 -4.19
C VAL A 350 7.99 -0.13 -3.08
N HIS A 351 7.04 -1.02 -2.77
CA HIS A 351 6.00 -0.80 -1.77
C HIS A 351 6.18 -1.74 -0.56
N PHE A 352 6.52 -1.16 0.58
CA PHE A 352 6.86 -1.84 1.83
C PHE A 352 5.64 -2.13 2.72
N LYS A 353 4.67 -2.88 2.18
CA LYS A 353 3.42 -3.18 2.88
C LYS A 353 3.61 -3.90 4.21
N GLY A 354 2.83 -3.45 5.19
CA GLY A 354 2.65 -4.12 6.47
C GLY A 354 3.97 -4.29 7.21
N SER A 355 4.44 -5.54 7.30
CA SER A 355 5.64 -5.87 8.06
C SER A 355 6.94 -5.40 7.41
N ARG A 356 6.92 -5.17 6.09
CA ARG A 356 8.06 -4.73 5.28
C ARG A 356 8.45 -3.27 5.50
N LYS A 357 7.62 -2.46 6.16
CA LYS A 357 7.94 -1.05 6.49
C LYS A 357 9.29 -0.88 7.19
N ARG A 358 9.73 -1.90 7.91
CA ARG A 358 11.06 -1.95 8.51
C ARG A 358 12.18 -1.92 7.46
N LEU A 359 12.03 -2.70 6.40
CA LEU A 359 13.02 -2.79 5.32
C LEU A 359 13.18 -1.46 4.58
N MET A 360 12.14 -0.62 4.55
CA MET A 360 12.24 0.75 4.05
C MET A 360 13.24 1.60 4.87
N LEU A 361 13.25 1.44 6.20
CA LEU A 361 14.18 2.14 7.08
C LEU A 361 15.62 1.64 6.88
N GLU A 362 15.79 0.31 6.82
CA GLU A 362 17.10 -0.32 6.65
C GLU A 362 17.70 -0.05 5.27
N SER A 363 16.88 -0.10 4.22
CA SER A 363 17.30 0.21 2.84
C SER A 363 17.75 1.65 2.70
N TRP A 364 17.07 2.62 3.32
CA TRP A 364 17.53 4.01 3.32
C TRP A 364 18.88 4.18 4.03
N ASN A 365 19.04 3.58 5.21
CA ASN A 365 20.32 3.65 5.96
C ASN A 365 21.48 3.02 5.18
N PHE A 366 21.20 1.95 4.44
CA PHE A 366 22.19 1.35 3.55
C PHE A 366 22.48 2.22 2.33
N PHE A 367 21.44 2.77 1.70
CA PHE A 367 21.60 3.67 0.56
C PHE A 367 22.35 4.94 0.94
N SER A 368 22.08 5.54 2.10
CA SER A 368 22.75 6.76 2.55
C SER A 368 24.25 6.57 2.79
N SER A 369 24.72 5.34 3.00
CA SER A 369 26.15 5.01 3.15
C SER A 369 26.81 4.56 1.84
N SER A 370 26.07 3.95 0.91
CA SER A 370 26.61 3.40 -0.34
C SER A 370 26.36 4.26 -1.59
N ALA A 371 25.36 5.14 -1.54
CA ALA A 371 24.84 5.97 -2.64
C ALA A 371 24.51 5.20 -3.93
N ASN A 372 24.28 3.88 -3.86
CA ASN A 372 23.95 3.05 -5.02
C ASN A 372 22.57 2.40 -4.83
N ILE A 373 21.60 2.80 -5.67
CA ILE A 373 20.23 2.29 -5.60
C ILE A 373 20.19 0.79 -5.94
N SER A 374 20.94 0.32 -6.93
CA SER A 374 20.94 -1.11 -7.30
C SER A 374 21.49 -1.99 -6.17
N ASP A 375 22.56 -1.56 -5.49
CA ASP A 375 23.07 -2.26 -4.30
C ASP A 375 22.02 -2.30 -3.18
N MET A 376 21.31 -1.19 -2.95
CA MET A 376 20.21 -1.13 -1.97
C MET A 376 19.05 -2.07 -2.36
N LEU A 377 18.73 -2.19 -3.65
CA LEU A 377 17.73 -3.14 -4.13
C LEU A 377 18.19 -4.60 -3.95
N CYS A 378 19.50 -4.88 -4.06
CA CYS A 378 20.07 -6.18 -3.72
C CYS A 378 19.97 -6.50 -2.22
N LEU A 379 20.12 -5.51 -1.33
CA LEU A 379 19.81 -5.67 0.09
C LEU A 379 18.34 -6.06 0.29
N ILE A 380 17.41 -5.37 -0.38
CA ILE A 380 15.98 -5.68 -0.32
C ILE A 380 15.70 -7.11 -0.81
N LEU A 381 16.31 -7.55 -1.90
CA LEU A 381 16.09 -8.89 -2.44
C LEU A 381 16.69 -10.00 -1.59
N SER A 382 17.82 -9.73 -0.96
CA SER A 382 18.48 -10.66 -0.06
C SER A 382 17.81 -10.67 1.32
N SER A 383 16.95 -9.70 1.62
CA SER A 383 16.26 -9.60 2.90
C SER A 383 15.11 -10.59 3.05
N GLY A 384 15.21 -11.44 4.06
CA GLY A 384 14.11 -12.25 4.57
C GLY A 384 13.74 -11.86 6.02
N ARG A 385 12.64 -12.43 6.51
CA ARG A 385 12.38 -12.52 7.95
C ARG A 385 12.91 -13.86 8.47
N THR A 386 13.30 -13.92 9.73
CA THR A 386 13.34 -15.15 10.57
C THR A 386 11.95 -15.77 10.77
N LYS A 387 11.02 -15.62 9.83
CA LYS A 387 9.66 -16.14 9.93
C LYS A 387 9.51 -17.49 9.21
N TYR A 388 10.61 -18.22 9.09
CA TYR A 388 10.72 -19.51 8.43
C TYR A 388 11.69 -20.43 9.22
N ASP A 389 11.36 -20.70 10.48
CA ASP A 389 11.34 -22.11 10.88
C ASP A 389 9.88 -22.51 10.69
N PHE A 390 9.59 -23.28 9.63
CA PHE A 390 8.26 -23.84 9.40
C PHE A 390 7.94 -24.92 10.44
#